data_AF-A0A316FJD2-F1
#
_entry.id   AF-A0A316FJD2-F1
#
_cell.length_a   1.000
_cell.length_b   1.000
_cell.length_c   1.000
_cell.angle_alpha   90.00
_cell.angle_beta   90.00
_cell.angle_gamma   90.00
#
_symmetry.space_group_name_H-M   'P 1'
#
loop_
_entity.id
_entity.type
_entity.pdbx_description
1 polymer ?
#
loop_
_entity_poly.entity_id
_entity_poly.type
_entity_poly.pdbx_seq_one_letter_code
_entity_poly.pdbx_strand_id
1 'polypeptide(L)'
;MTRPADHREVEQALLRDGWSRCGAGDWAIAVHAPHVARLAGIIREVHERARRELPWCGPLDHNPANVMRAADGRLVVTDLFYADGPNLYSTAATDPDRVAELIPEDERRFLTGIPLAASGPWDPADRERVRAGLAAADARRRGEGRR
;
A
#
# COMPACT_ATOMS: atom_id res chain seq x y z
N MET A 1 27.40 -8.46 13.45
CA MET A 1 26.51 -8.21 12.30
C MET A 1 25.92 -6.82 12.47
N THR A 2 26.06 -5.94 11.49
CA THR A 2 25.53 -4.57 11.52
C THR A 2 24.06 -4.57 11.10
N ARG A 3 23.19 -3.88 11.84
CA ARG A 3 21.76 -3.76 11.51
C ARG A 3 21.59 -3.05 10.15
N PRO A 4 20.68 -3.50 9.27
CA PRO A 4 20.36 -2.76 8.05
C PRO A 4 19.79 -1.38 8.38
N ALA A 5 20.15 -0.38 7.57
CA ALA A 5 19.68 0.99 7.72
C ALA A 5 18.16 1.05 7.61
N ASP A 6 17.52 1.81 8.49
CA ASP A 6 16.08 2.09 8.39
C ASP A 6 15.80 3.23 7.39
N HIS A 7 14.52 3.44 7.08
CA HIS A 7 14.09 4.43 6.10
C HIS A 7 14.51 5.86 6.47
N ARG A 8 14.66 6.21 7.75
CA ARG A 8 15.11 7.53 8.20
C ARG A 8 16.60 7.69 7.99
N GLU A 9 17.38 6.65 8.28
CA GLU A 9 18.83 6.64 8.04
C GLU A 9 19.15 6.78 6.54
N VAL A 10 18.40 6.10 5.68
CA VAL A 10 18.48 6.25 4.22
C VAL A 10 18.09 7.66 3.78
N GLU A 11 16.97 8.19 4.28
CA GLU A 11 16.52 9.55 3.97
C GLU A 11 17.59 10.58 4.35
N GLN A 12 18.16 10.51 5.55
CA GLN A 12 19.22 11.42 6.00
C GLN A 12 20.51 11.29 5.17
N ALA A 13 20.83 10.10 4.66
CA ALA A 13 21.95 9.94 3.72
C ALA A 13 21.67 10.66 2.39
N LEU A 14 20.49 10.48 1.81
CA LEU A 14 20.10 11.15 0.57
C LEU A 14 20.11 12.68 0.72
N LEU A 15 19.58 13.20 1.84
CA LEU A 15 19.62 14.64 2.13
C LEU A 15 21.05 15.17 2.24
N ARG A 16 21.97 14.42 2.86
CA ARG A 16 23.40 14.77 2.93
C ARG A 16 24.08 14.77 1.56
N ASP A 17 23.63 13.90 0.65
CA ASP A 17 24.12 13.81 -0.72
C ASP A 17 23.49 14.87 -1.65
N GLY A 18 22.80 15.88 -1.10
CA GLY A 18 22.26 17.02 -1.84
C GLY A 18 20.89 16.78 -2.46
N TRP A 19 20.21 15.69 -2.10
CA TRP A 19 18.83 15.48 -2.51
C TRP A 19 17.90 16.37 -1.70
N SER A 20 16.80 16.79 -2.29
CA SER A 20 15.75 17.54 -1.58
C SER A 20 14.40 16.83 -1.67
N ARG A 21 13.63 16.90 -0.58
CA ARG A 21 12.21 16.52 -0.63
C ARG A 21 11.51 17.48 -1.57
N CYS A 22 10.77 16.96 -2.54
CA CYS A 22 9.78 17.79 -3.21
C CYS A 22 8.63 18.00 -2.20
N GLY A 23 8.20 19.24 -1.97
CA GLY A 23 6.98 19.50 -1.20
C GLY A 23 5.76 18.78 -1.80
N ALA A 24 4.58 18.88 -1.17
CA ALA A 24 3.35 18.19 -1.56
C ALA A 24 3.14 18.09 -3.09
N GLY A 25 3.54 16.95 -3.66
CA GLY A 25 3.64 16.69 -5.10
C GLY A 25 4.48 17.73 -5.86
N ASP A 26 5.48 17.31 -6.63
CA ASP A 26 5.86 18.18 -7.74
C ASP A 26 4.63 18.27 -8.66
N TRP A 27 4.00 19.45 -8.71
CA TRP A 27 2.85 19.74 -9.57
C TRP A 27 3.12 19.27 -11.00
N ALA A 28 4.38 19.22 -11.43
CA ALA A 28 4.82 18.66 -12.70
C ALA A 28 4.19 17.29 -13.01
N ILE A 29 4.06 16.39 -12.04
CA ILE A 29 3.44 15.07 -12.27
C ILE A 29 1.93 15.24 -12.49
N ALA A 30 1.26 15.99 -11.62
CA ALA A 30 -0.17 16.25 -11.71
C ALA A 30 -0.56 16.98 -13.02
N VAL A 31 0.29 17.89 -13.48
CA VAL A 31 0.07 18.67 -14.72
C VAL A 31 0.71 18.04 -15.96
N HIS A 32 1.31 16.85 -15.86
CA HIS A 32 2.01 16.18 -16.96
C HIS A 32 3.07 17.06 -17.65
N ALA A 33 3.87 17.80 -16.87
CA ALA A 33 4.91 18.65 -17.44
C ALA A 33 5.86 17.85 -18.35
N PRO A 34 6.38 18.43 -19.44
CA PRO A 34 7.10 17.67 -20.47
C PRO A 34 8.25 16.80 -19.94
N HIS A 35 8.98 17.27 -18.94
CA HIS A 35 10.13 16.56 -18.35
C HIS A 35 9.75 15.35 -17.47
N VAL A 36 8.46 15.20 -17.09
CA VAL A 36 7.93 14.04 -16.35
C VAL A 36 6.80 13.31 -17.07
N ALA A 37 6.38 13.77 -18.26
CA ALA A 37 5.19 13.25 -18.94
C ALA A 37 5.23 11.72 -19.14
N ARG A 38 6.40 11.16 -19.48
CA ARG A 38 6.57 9.71 -19.62
C ARG A 38 6.38 8.97 -18.30
N LEU A 39 6.94 9.48 -17.20
CA LEU A 39 6.78 8.89 -15.87
C LEU A 39 5.32 8.96 -15.42
N ALA A 40 4.67 10.12 -15.58
CA ALA A 40 3.26 10.31 -15.26
C ALA A 40 2.35 9.36 -16.07
N GLY A 41 2.68 9.11 -17.35
CA GLY A 41 1.98 8.14 -18.19
C GLY A 41 2.08 6.71 -17.64
N ILE A 42 3.28 6.25 -17.26
CA ILE A 42 3.50 4.92 -16.68
C ILE A 42 2.75 4.78 -15.35
N ILE A 43 2.82 5.79 -14.48
CA ILE A 43 2.10 5.78 -13.19
C ILE A 43 0.60 5.60 -13.42
N ARG A 44 0.03 6.36 -14.35
CA ARG A 44 -1.40 6.25 -14.69
C ARG A 44 -1.76 4.88 -15.26
N GLU A 45 -0.99 4.36 -16.20
CA GLU A 45 -1.26 3.07 -16.83
C GLU A 45 -1.26 1.94 -15.79
N VAL A 46 -0.23 1.89 -14.95
CA VAL A 46 -0.12 0.91 -13.87
C VAL A 46 -1.28 1.06 -12.88
N HIS A 47 -1.61 2.30 -12.49
CA HIS A 47 -2.71 2.55 -11.57
C HIS A 47 -4.08 2.16 -12.15
N GLU A 48 -4.35 2.51 -13.40
CA GLU A 48 -5.58 2.16 -14.09
C GLU A 48 -5.74 0.65 -14.24
N ARG A 49 -4.64 -0.07 -14.50
CA ARG A 49 -4.63 -1.53 -14.49
C ARG A 49 -4.92 -2.08 -13.09
N ALA A 50 -4.22 -1.61 -12.07
CA ALA A 50 -4.43 -2.02 -10.68
C ALA A 50 -5.88 -1.80 -10.23
N ARG A 51 -6.50 -0.67 -10.59
CA ARG A 51 -7.91 -0.38 -10.30
C ARG A 51 -8.90 -1.33 -10.97
N ARG A 52 -8.53 -1.96 -12.10
CA ARG A 52 -9.35 -2.96 -12.78
C ARG A 52 -9.16 -4.37 -12.21
N GLU A 53 -7.95 -4.68 -11.77
CA GLU A 53 -7.55 -6.05 -11.39
C GLU A 53 -7.60 -6.31 -9.88
N LEU A 54 -7.39 -5.28 -9.05
CA LEU A 54 -7.27 -5.41 -7.60
C LEU A 54 -8.52 -4.89 -6.88
N PRO A 55 -9.21 -5.71 -6.06
CA PRO A 55 -10.47 -5.34 -5.41
C PRO A 55 -10.37 -4.14 -4.45
N TRP A 56 -9.20 -3.95 -3.85
CA TRP A 56 -8.92 -2.85 -2.92
C TRP A 56 -7.71 -2.03 -3.38
N CYS A 57 -7.68 -1.64 -4.66
CA CYS A 57 -6.69 -0.64 -5.12
C CYS A 57 -7.00 0.72 -4.48
N GLY A 58 -6.11 1.23 -3.62
CA GLY A 58 -6.19 2.59 -3.09
C GLY A 58 -5.90 3.63 -4.18
N PRO A 59 -6.15 4.93 -3.92
CA PRO A 59 -5.71 5.99 -4.83
C PRO A 59 -4.17 6.10 -4.84
N LEU A 60 -3.61 7.04 -5.60
CA LEU A 60 -2.17 7.30 -5.55
C LEU A 60 -1.78 7.94 -4.21
N ASP A 61 -0.66 7.49 -3.65
CA ASP A 61 -0.09 8.14 -2.46
C ASP A 61 0.46 9.51 -2.84
N HIS A 62 0.02 10.53 -2.10
CA HIS A 62 0.40 11.93 -2.28
C HIS A 62 1.39 12.41 -1.20
N ASN A 63 1.93 11.48 -0.40
CA ASN A 63 2.97 11.76 0.56
C ASN A 63 4.18 12.43 -0.12
N PRO A 64 4.52 13.68 0.19
CA PRO A 64 5.67 14.36 -0.43
C PRO A 64 7.00 13.66 -0.19
N ALA A 65 7.15 12.90 0.89
CA ALA A 65 8.37 12.15 1.17
C ALA A 65 8.65 11.05 0.12
N ASN A 66 7.62 10.65 -0.64
CA ASN A 66 7.73 9.68 -1.73
C ASN A 66 8.22 10.31 -3.04
N VAL A 67 8.42 11.64 -3.07
CA VAL A 67 8.93 12.37 -4.23
C VAL A 67 10.19 13.13 -3.85
N MET A 68 11.30 12.74 -4.44
CA MET A 68 12.61 13.31 -4.17
C MET A 68 13.19 13.93 -5.43
N ARG A 69 13.95 15.02 -5.28
CA ARG A 69 14.81 15.55 -6.32
C ARG A 69 16.25 15.19 -6.01
N ALA A 70 16.89 14.45 -6.92
CA ALA A 70 18.30 14.13 -6.84
C ALA A 70 19.16 15.38 -7.08
N ALA A 71 20.43 15.32 -6.66
CA ALA A 71 21.37 16.44 -6.80
C ALA A 71 21.58 16.90 -8.26
N ASP A 72 21.35 16.02 -9.23
CA ASP A 72 21.38 16.31 -10.67
C ASP A 72 20.08 16.95 -11.20
N GLY A 73 19.12 17.24 -10.32
CA GLY A 73 17.83 17.84 -10.64
C GLY A 73 16.75 16.85 -11.06
N ARG A 74 17.07 15.57 -11.25
CA ARG A 74 16.12 14.52 -11.65
C ARG A 74 15.12 14.22 -10.53
N LEU A 75 13.86 14.03 -10.90
CA LEU A 75 12.83 13.57 -9.98
C LEU A 75 12.84 12.04 -9.86
N VAL A 76 12.70 11.59 -8.62
CA VAL A 76 12.59 10.18 -8.24
C VAL A 76 11.31 10.02 -7.43
N VAL A 77 10.47 9.07 -7.82
CA VAL A 77 9.25 8.70 -7.10
C VAL A 77 9.39 7.29 -6.55
N THR A 78 8.84 7.07 -5.36
CA THR A 78 8.77 5.75 -4.72
C THR A 78 7.39 5.55 -4.12
N ASP A 79 7.02 4.29 -3.86
CA ASP A 79 5.88 3.92 -3.00
C ASP A 79 4.55 4.65 -3.29
N LEU A 80 4.17 4.74 -4.58
CA LEU A 80 2.96 5.46 -5.01
C LEU A 80 1.67 4.65 -4.92
N PHE A 81 1.77 3.33 -4.86
CA PHE A 81 0.64 2.41 -4.97
C PHE A 81 0.44 1.67 -3.66
N TYR A 82 -0.77 1.72 -3.13
CA TYR A 82 -1.11 1.06 -1.89
C TYR A 82 -2.51 0.46 -1.95
N ALA A 83 -2.80 -0.48 -1.06
CA ALA A 83 -4.14 -1.04 -0.91
C ALA A 83 -5.06 -0.04 -0.18
N ASP A 84 -6.33 0.01 -0.56
CA ASP A 84 -7.37 0.71 0.20
C ASP A 84 -7.63 -0.03 1.52
N GLY A 85 -6.73 0.19 2.47
CA GLY A 85 -6.73 -0.45 3.78
C GLY A 85 -8.05 -0.25 4.54
N PRO A 86 -8.59 0.98 4.66
CA PRO A 86 -9.87 1.19 5.32
C PRO A 86 -11.00 0.30 4.78
N ASN A 87 -11.17 0.24 3.45
CA ASN A 87 -12.21 -0.60 2.87
C ASN A 87 -11.88 -2.09 3.00
N LEU A 88 -10.62 -2.51 2.82
CA LEU A 88 -10.22 -3.90 3.01
C LEU A 88 -10.50 -4.38 4.44
N TYR A 89 -10.10 -3.62 5.46
CA TYR A 89 -10.32 -3.98 6.86
C TYR A 89 -11.81 -3.92 7.24
N SER A 90 -12.55 -2.95 6.70
CA SER A 90 -14.01 -2.89 6.86
C SER A 90 -14.67 -4.13 6.27
N THR A 91 -14.31 -4.55 5.06
CA THR A 91 -14.80 -5.80 4.46
C THR A 91 -14.39 -7.01 5.29
N ALA A 92 -13.14 -7.10 5.75
CA ALA A 92 -12.72 -8.22 6.59
C ALA A 92 -13.50 -8.33 7.92
N ALA A 93 -13.97 -7.20 8.46
CA ALA A 93 -14.79 -7.16 9.67
C ALA A 93 -16.26 -7.48 9.43
N THR A 94 -16.81 -7.18 8.25
CA THR A 94 -18.26 -7.22 7.97
C THR A 94 -18.67 -8.33 7.00
N ASP A 95 -17.79 -8.69 6.08
CA ASP A 95 -17.95 -9.72 5.05
C ASP A 95 -16.62 -10.47 4.83
N PRO A 96 -16.21 -11.31 5.79
CA PRO A 96 -14.95 -12.05 5.70
C PRO A 96 -14.95 -13.10 4.57
N ASP A 97 -16.13 -13.56 4.13
CA ASP A 97 -16.25 -14.49 3.00
C ASP A 97 -15.76 -13.85 1.70
N ARG A 98 -16.11 -12.58 1.46
CA ARG A 98 -15.62 -11.84 0.31
C ARG A 98 -14.10 -11.68 0.29
N VAL A 99 -13.48 -11.47 1.45
CA VAL A 99 -12.01 -11.41 1.56
C VAL A 99 -11.38 -12.77 1.28
N ALA A 100 -11.91 -13.84 1.87
CA ALA A 100 -11.41 -15.20 1.66
C ALA A 100 -11.62 -15.72 0.23
N GLU A 101 -12.62 -15.20 -0.48
CA GLU A 101 -12.84 -15.46 -1.90
C GLU A 101 -11.76 -14.84 -2.79
N LEU A 102 -11.39 -13.59 -2.50
CA LEU A 102 -10.53 -12.78 -3.36
C LEU A 102 -9.04 -12.88 -3.07
N ILE A 103 -8.65 -13.23 -1.85
CA ILE A 103 -7.25 -13.36 -1.46
C ILE A 103 -7.05 -14.75 -0.86
N PRO A 104 -6.17 -15.61 -1.39
CA PRO A 104 -5.88 -16.93 -0.83
C PRO A 104 -5.41 -16.91 0.63
N GLU A 105 -5.61 -18.01 1.35
CA GLU A 105 -5.35 -18.11 2.80
C GLU A 105 -3.88 -17.89 3.15
N ASP A 106 -2.98 -18.45 2.36
CA ASP A 106 -1.55 -18.31 2.52
C ASP A 106 -1.06 -16.88 2.21
N GLU A 107 -1.70 -16.17 1.27
CA GLU A 107 -1.39 -14.79 0.93
C GLU A 107 -1.87 -13.79 2.00
N ARG A 108 -3.03 -14.03 2.63
CA ARG A 108 -3.59 -13.14 3.67
C ARG A 108 -3.24 -13.51 5.11
N ARG A 109 -2.35 -14.49 5.33
CA ARG A 109 -1.95 -14.96 6.68
C ARG A 109 -1.45 -13.86 7.63
N PHE A 110 -0.94 -12.75 7.09
CA PHE A 110 -0.44 -11.60 7.85
C PHE A 110 -1.44 -10.45 7.97
N LEU A 111 -2.65 -10.56 7.39
CA LEU A 111 -3.64 -9.48 7.35
C LEU A 111 -4.00 -8.95 8.75
N THR A 112 -4.00 -9.82 9.76
CA THR A 112 -4.26 -9.43 11.15
C THR A 112 -2.97 -9.27 11.98
N GLY A 113 -1.80 -9.24 11.33
CA GLY A 113 -0.49 -9.14 11.97
C GLY A 113 -0.07 -7.71 12.30
N ILE A 114 -0.49 -6.74 11.47
CA ILE A 114 -0.13 -5.32 11.59
C ILE A 114 -1.42 -4.50 11.41
N PRO A 115 -1.71 -3.48 12.24
CA PRO A 115 -2.86 -2.60 12.03
C PRO A 115 -2.71 -1.73 10.79
N LEU A 116 -3.82 -1.11 10.39
CA LEU A 116 -3.77 -0.02 9.42
C LEU A 116 -2.80 1.05 9.93
N ALA A 117 -1.84 1.45 9.10
CA ALA A 117 -0.71 2.31 9.54
C ALA A 117 -1.16 3.61 10.24
N ALA A 118 -2.30 4.18 9.84
CA ALA A 118 -2.84 5.41 10.40
C ALA A 118 -3.79 5.21 11.60
N SER A 119 -4.20 3.98 11.95
CA SER A 119 -5.18 3.73 13.01
C SER A 119 -4.56 3.61 14.41
N GLY A 120 -3.23 3.58 14.52
CA GLY A 120 -2.57 3.18 15.77
C GLY A 120 -2.69 1.67 16.03
N PRO A 121 -2.37 1.20 17.24
CA PRO A 121 -2.46 -0.22 17.57
C PRO A 121 -3.89 -0.74 17.43
N TRP A 122 -4.03 -2.02 17.07
CA TRP A 122 -5.32 -2.71 17.09
C TRP A 122 -5.96 -2.64 18.48
N ASP A 123 -7.27 -2.45 18.52
CA ASP A 123 -8.06 -2.99 19.63
C ASP A 123 -7.95 -4.54 19.59
N PRO A 124 -7.52 -5.20 20.67
CA PRO A 124 -7.36 -6.65 20.68
C PRO A 124 -8.64 -7.44 20.34
N ALA A 125 -9.80 -6.95 20.77
CA ALA A 125 -11.08 -7.58 20.48
C ALA A 125 -11.45 -7.42 19.01
N ASP A 126 -11.19 -6.26 18.41
CA ASP A 126 -11.44 -6.04 16.97
C ASP A 126 -10.57 -6.96 16.12
N ARG A 127 -9.29 -7.08 16.48
CA ARG A 127 -8.35 -8.00 15.84
C ARG A 127 -8.82 -9.45 15.93
N GLU A 128 -9.32 -9.87 17.10
CA GLU A 128 -9.86 -11.21 17.31
C GLU A 128 -11.08 -11.47 16.42
N ARG A 129 -12.03 -10.52 16.38
CA ARG A 129 -13.24 -10.65 15.57
C ARG A 129 -12.91 -10.83 14.09
N VAL A 130 -12.02 -10.02 13.53
CA VAL A 130 -11.61 -10.14 12.12
C VAL A 130 -10.94 -11.49 11.86
N ARG A 131 -10.04 -11.93 12.74
CA ARG A 131 -9.34 -13.21 12.57
C ARG A 131 -10.28 -14.42 12.64
N ALA A 132 -11.19 -14.42 13.61
CA ALA A 132 -12.19 -15.48 13.75
C ALA A 132 -13.15 -15.53 12.55
N GLY A 133 -13.57 -14.36 12.05
CA GLY A 133 -14.40 -14.25 10.85
C GLY A 133 -13.76 -14.87 9.61
N LEU A 134 -12.49 -14.53 9.36
CA LEU A 134 -11.72 -15.09 8.23
C LEU A 134 -11.51 -16.61 8.38
N ALA A 135 -11.15 -17.08 9.57
CA ALA A 135 -10.97 -18.52 9.81
C ALA A 135 -12.27 -19.32 9.58
N ALA A 136 -13.42 -18.74 9.94
CA ALA A 136 -14.73 -19.34 9.67
C ALA A 136 -15.05 -19.37 8.16
N ALA A 137 -14.73 -18.31 7.43
CA ALA A 137 -14.85 -18.27 5.96
C ALA A 137 -14.01 -19.35 5.28
N ASP A 138 -12.78 -19.56 5.75
CA ASP A 138 -11.92 -20.62 5.24
C ASP A 138 -12.44 -22.02 5.48
N ALA A 139 -12.98 -22.26 6.69
CA ALA A 139 -13.59 -23.52 7.04
C ALA A 139 -14.77 -23.84 6.09
N ARG A 140 -15.60 -22.85 5.77
CA ARG A 140 -16.69 -22.98 4.79
C ARG A 140 -16.16 -23.35 3.40
N ARG A 141 -15.20 -22.59 2.88
CA ARG A 141 -14.61 -22.82 1.55
C ARG A 141 -13.95 -24.20 1.41
N ARG A 142 -13.24 -24.65 2.45
CA ARG A 142 -12.66 -26.01 2.49
C ARG A 142 -13.73 -27.11 2.54
N GLY A 143 -14.91 -26.83 3.11
CA GLY A 143 -16.05 -27.74 3.11
C GLY A 143 -16.80 -27.79 1.77
N GLU A 144 -16.85 -26.68 1.04
CA GLU A 144 -17.46 -26.57 -0.29
C GLU A 144 -16.61 -27.27 -1.37
N GLY A 145 -15.29 -27.12 -1.33
CA GLY A 145 -14.37 -27.77 -2.27
C GLY A 145 -14.19 -29.29 -2.08
N ARG A 146 -14.85 -29.90 -1.09
CA ARG A 146 -14.85 -31.35 -0.83
C ARG A 146 -16.14 -32.07 -1.26
N ARG A 147 -17.12 -31.35 -1.82
CA ARG A 147 -18.32 -31.93 -2.42
C ARG A 147 -18.15 -32.06 -3.93
#